data_AF-A0A9N8J3T5-F1
#
_entry.id   AF-A0A9N8J3T5-F1
#
_cell.length_a   1.000
_cell.length_b   1.000
_cell.length_c   1.000
_cell.angle_alpha   90.00
_cell.angle_beta   90.00
_cell.angle_gamma   90.00
#
_symmetry.space_group_name_H-M   'P 1'
#
loop_
_entity.id
_entity.type
_entity.pdbx_description
1 polymer ?
#
loop_
_entity_poly.entity_id
_entity_poly.type
_entity_poly.pdbx_seq_one_letter_code
_entity_poly.pdbx_strand_id
1 'polypeptide(L)'
;MINVYIWCEFKNIDNPQKSYFIMSKMMFDYTKSILERVSFDPVLFCRELEKAIKTLLPYEMEQLQEWLLNFIIEKPELKQSLLLIKV
;
A
#
# COMPACT_ATOMS: atom_id res chain seq x y z
N MET A 1 37.03 18.06 29.00
CA MET A 1 35.78 18.30 28.25
C MET A 1 35.78 17.54 26.93
N ILE A 2 35.84 16.20 26.95
CA ILE A 2 35.70 15.35 25.73
C ILE A 2 34.66 14.22 25.94
N ASN A 3 34.18 14.01 27.17
CA ASN A 3 33.31 12.88 27.52
C ASN A 3 31.80 13.12 27.38
N VAL A 4 31.35 14.30 26.93
CA VAL A 4 29.92 14.59 26.71
C VAL A 4 29.50 14.34 25.27
N TYR A 5 30.42 14.40 24.30
CA TYR A 5 30.11 14.16 22.88
C TYR A 5 30.00 12.69 22.51
N ILE A 6 30.36 11.77 23.40
CA ILE A 6 30.22 10.31 23.19
C ILE A 6 28.89 9.78 23.77
N TRP A 7 28.22 10.55 24.63
CA TRP A 7 26.92 10.18 25.17
C TRP A 7 25.79 10.79 24.33
N CYS A 8 25.02 9.93 23.67
CA CYS A 8 23.89 10.25 22.80
C CYS A 8 24.25 10.70 21.38
N GLU A 9 25.28 10.06 20.82
CA GLU A 9 25.12 9.47 19.50
C GLU A 9 23.80 8.69 19.51
N PHE A 10 22.78 9.34 18.95
CA PHE A 10 21.37 9.00 19.01
C PHE A 10 21.14 7.51 18.73
N LYS A 11 20.75 6.78 19.77
CA LYS A 11 19.87 5.61 19.67
C LYS A 11 18.82 5.89 18.58
N ASN A 12 18.80 5.15 17.48
CA ASN A 12 17.61 4.85 16.64
C ASN A 12 17.94 4.11 15.33
N ILE A 13 18.98 3.28 15.32
CA ILE A 13 19.07 2.17 14.38
C ILE A 13 18.67 0.94 15.20
N ASP A 14 17.76 0.14 14.67
CA ASP A 14 16.93 -0.86 15.39
C ASP A 14 15.68 -0.29 16.07
N ASN A 15 14.96 0.60 15.37
CA ASN A 15 13.52 0.69 15.61
C ASN A 15 12.84 -0.43 14.81
N PRO A 16 12.41 -1.57 15.42
CA PRO A 16 11.73 -2.65 14.69
C PRO A 16 10.51 -2.10 13.95
N GLN A 17 9.79 -1.22 14.64
CA GLN A 17 9.43 0.13 14.21
C GLN A 17 9.33 0.47 12.71
N LYS A 18 10.50 0.81 12.22
CA LYS A 18 10.73 1.36 10.90
C LYS A 18 10.77 0.24 9.89
N SER A 19 11.36 -0.90 10.24
CA SER A 19 11.50 -2.05 9.34
C SER A 19 10.15 -2.60 8.86
N TYR A 20 9.13 -2.66 9.74
CA TYR A 20 7.80 -3.11 9.32
C TYR A 20 7.06 -2.10 8.45
N PHE A 21 7.29 -0.79 8.64
CA PHE A 21 6.72 0.24 7.77
C PHE A 21 7.34 0.19 6.36
N ILE A 22 8.64 -0.12 6.26
CA ILE A 22 9.31 -0.31 4.97
C ILE A 22 8.78 -1.58 4.26
N MET A 23 8.54 -2.67 5.01
CA MET A 23 7.99 -3.92 4.48
C MET A 23 6.54 -3.76 3.99
N SER A 24 5.68 -3.09 4.77
CA SER A 24 4.30 -2.84 4.37
C SER A 24 4.20 -1.93 3.16
N LYS A 25 5.07 -0.91 3.07
CA LYS A 25 5.13 -0.04 1.91
C LYS A 25 5.50 -0.82 0.65
N MET A 26 6.44 -1.76 0.73
CA MET A 26 6.80 -2.61 -0.41
C MET A 26 5.64 -3.51 -0.87
N MET A 27 4.89 -4.12 0.04
CA MET A 27 3.74 -4.97 -0.33
C MET A 27 2.62 -4.17 -0.99
N PHE A 28 2.35 -2.98 -0.45
CA PHE A 28 1.41 -2.04 -1.04
C PHE A 28 1.86 -1.56 -2.44
N ASP A 29 3.12 -1.13 -2.58
CA ASP A 29 3.66 -0.64 -3.85
C ASP A 29 3.65 -1.73 -4.94
N TYR A 30 3.95 -2.99 -4.57
CA TYR A 30 3.85 -4.14 -5.47
C TYR A 30 2.40 -4.33 -5.97
N THR A 31 1.46 -4.34 -5.03
CA THR A 31 0.03 -4.49 -5.32
C THR A 31 -0.47 -3.38 -6.24
N LYS A 32 -0.12 -2.13 -5.92
CA LYS A 32 -0.44 -0.96 -6.72
C LYS A 32 0.13 -1.08 -8.14
N SER A 33 1.39 -1.49 -8.29
CA SER A 33 2.00 -1.65 -9.62
C SER A 33 1.31 -2.71 -10.47
N ILE A 34 0.83 -3.81 -9.87
CA ILE A 34 0.02 -4.81 -10.57
C ILE A 34 -1.29 -4.19 -11.03
N LEU A 35 -2.02 -3.52 -10.13
CA LEU A 35 -3.31 -2.90 -10.43
C LEU A 35 -3.19 -1.84 -11.54
N GLU A 36 -2.16 -0.99 -11.48
CA GLU A 36 -1.85 -0.03 -12.54
C GLU A 36 -1.57 -0.72 -13.88
N ARG A 37 -0.80 -1.80 -13.86
CA ARG A 37 -0.49 -2.57 -15.07
C ARG A 37 -1.71 -3.23 -15.69
N VAL A 38 -2.65 -3.74 -14.89
CA VAL A 38 -3.87 -4.38 -15.40
C VAL A 38 -5.03 -3.41 -15.59
N SER A 39 -4.84 -2.12 -15.29
CA SER A 39 -5.88 -1.07 -15.36
C SER A 39 -6.39 -0.74 -16.77
N PHE A 40 -5.89 -1.41 -17.80
CA PHE A 40 -6.43 -1.31 -19.16
C PHE A 40 -7.61 -2.25 -19.41
N ASP A 41 -7.75 -3.30 -18.60
CA ASP A 41 -8.82 -4.29 -18.72
C ASP A 41 -9.63 -4.33 -17.40
N PRO A 42 -10.89 -3.86 -17.39
CA PRO A 42 -11.69 -3.80 -16.17
C PRO A 42 -11.97 -5.17 -15.56
N VAL A 43 -12.06 -6.23 -16.38
CA VAL A 43 -12.32 -7.60 -15.92
C VAL A 43 -11.07 -8.16 -15.23
N LEU A 44 -9.90 -7.97 -15.84
CA LEU A 44 -8.64 -8.39 -15.25
C LEU A 44 -8.33 -7.58 -13.97
N PHE A 45 -8.60 -6.28 -14.00
CA PHE A 45 -8.44 -5.39 -12.85
C PHE A 45 -9.27 -5.87 -11.65
N CYS A 46 -10.54 -6.22 -11.85
CA CYS A 46 -11.38 -6.77 -10.78
C CYS A 46 -10.80 -8.04 -10.17
N ARG A 47 -10.26 -8.94 -11.00
CA ARG A 47 -9.65 -10.21 -10.53
C ARG A 47 -8.39 -9.99 -9.71
N GLU A 48 -7.53 -9.07 -10.13
CA GLU A 48 -6.32 -8.74 -9.35
C GLU A 48 -6.66 -7.92 -8.10
N LEU A 49 -7.69 -7.06 -8.15
CA LEU A 49 -8.18 -6.35 -6.98
C LEU A 49 -8.75 -7.31 -5.92
N GLU A 50 -9.52 -8.32 -6.31
CA GLU A 50 -9.98 -9.36 -5.37
C GLU A 50 -8.82 -10.11 -4.72
N LYS A 51 -7.74 -10.38 -5.46
CA LYS A 51 -6.54 -11.01 -4.89
C LYS A 51 -5.83 -10.07 -3.92
N ALA A 52 -5.69 -8.80 -4.28
CA ALA A 52 -5.13 -7.76 -3.43
C ALA A 52 -5.89 -7.68 -2.10
N ILE A 53 -7.22 -7.65 -2.16
CA ILE A 53 -8.08 -7.60 -0.97
C ILE A 53 -7.85 -8.79 -0.03
N LYS A 54 -7.64 -9.99 -0.58
CA LYS A 54 -7.37 -11.21 0.20
C LYS A 54 -5.94 -11.31 0.72
N THR A 55 -5.00 -10.59 0.12
CA THR A 55 -3.56 -10.69 0.41
C THR A 55 -3.10 -9.59 1.37
N LEU A 56 -3.66 -8.39 1.22
CA LEU A 56 -3.28 -7.22 2.00
C LEU A 56 -3.83 -7.29 3.43
N LEU A 57 -3.08 -6.70 4.35
CA LEU A 57 -3.49 -6.54 5.74
C LEU A 57 -4.51 -5.39 5.87
N PRO A 58 -5.31 -5.34 6.96
CA PRO A 58 -6.38 -4.35 7.12
C PRO A 58 -5.94 -2.89 6.94
N TYR A 59 -4.74 -2.54 7.42
CA TYR A 59 -4.20 -1.19 7.32
C TYR A 59 -3.66 -0.83 5.92
N GLU A 60 -3.26 -1.83 5.13
CA GLU A 60 -2.88 -1.66 3.73
C GLU A 60 -4.12 -1.56 2.85
N MET A 61 -5.17 -2.28 3.25
CA MET A 61 -6.49 -2.21 2.64
C MET A 61 -7.09 -0.81 2.71
N GLU A 62 -7.03 -0.15 3.86
CA GLU A 62 -7.48 1.25 4.00
C GLU A 62 -6.73 2.17 3.01
N GLN A 63 -5.41 2.04 2.92
CA GLN A 63 -4.59 2.80 1.96
C GLN A 63 -4.94 2.46 0.50
N LEU A 64 -5.27 1.21 0.21
CA LEU A 64 -5.68 0.78 -1.12
C LEU A 64 -7.02 1.38 -1.51
N GLN A 65 -7.97 1.46 -0.58
CA GLN A 65 -9.27 2.08 -0.81
C GLN A 65 -9.11 3.57 -1.18
N GLU A 66 -8.33 4.32 -0.41
CA GLU A 66 -8.07 5.73 -0.69
C GLU A 66 -7.40 5.94 -2.05
N TRP A 67 -6.39 5.11 -2.37
CA TRP A 67 -5.74 5.16 -3.67
C TRP A 67 -6.71 4.82 -4.81
N LEU A 68 -7.52 3.77 -4.65
CA LEU A 68 -8.45 3.30 -5.67
C LEU A 68 -9.53 4.35 -5.97
N LEU A 69 -10.06 5.02 -4.94
CA LEU A 69 -11.05 6.08 -5.12
C LEU A 69 -10.49 7.20 -6.01
N ASN A 70 -9.24 7.60 -5.79
CA ASN A 70 -8.56 8.59 -6.64
C ASN A 70 -8.29 8.06 -8.05
N PHE A 71 -7.88 6.80 -8.16
CA PHE A 71 -7.56 6.18 -9.45
C PHE A 71 -8.78 6.02 -10.37
N ILE A 72 -9.95 5.70 -9.80
CA ILE A 72 -11.19 5.52 -10.56
C ILE A 72 -11.82 6.85 -10.99
N ILE A 73 -11.47 7.98 -10.35
CA ILE A 73 -11.87 9.31 -10.82
C ILE A 73 -11.30 9.56 -12.22
N GLU A 74 -10.06 9.16 -12.47
CA GLU A 74 -9.41 9.27 -13.79
C GLU A 74 -9.92 8.21 -14.78
N LYS A 75 -10.40 7.07 -14.28
CA LYS A 75 -10.81 5.89 -15.06
C LYS A 75 -12.22 5.40 -14.68
N PRO A 76 -13.28 6.05 -15.18
CA PRO A 76 -14.66 5.70 -14.82
C PRO A 76 -15.05 4.28 -15.28
N GLU A 77 -14.35 3.69 -16.23
CA GLU A 77 -14.52 2.29 -16.67
C GLU A 77 -14.26 1.27 -15.56
N LEU A 78 -13.45 1.63 -14.56
CA LEU A 78 -13.13 0.77 -13.42
C LEU A 78 -14.14 0.90 -12.27
N LYS A 79 -15.19 1.73 -12.37
CA LYS A 79 -16.17 1.93 -11.29
C LYS A 79 -16.80 0.64 -10.75
N GLN A 80 -16.91 -0.41 -11.59
CA GLN A 80 -17.42 -1.70 -11.17
C GLN A 80 -16.55 -2.36 -10.09
N SER A 81 -15.26 -2.06 -10.05
CA SER A 81 -14.34 -2.61 -9.05
C SER A 81 -14.58 -2.04 -7.64
N LEU A 82 -15.24 -0.89 -7.50
CA LEU A 82 -15.64 -0.34 -6.19
C LEU A 82 -16.66 -1.22 -5.46
N LEU A 83 -17.44 -2.01 -6.20
CA LEU A 83 -18.40 -2.94 -5.60
C LEU A 83 -17.70 -4.06 -4.82
N LEU A 84 -16.47 -4.43 -5.21
CA LEU A 84 -15.69 -5.50 -4.58
C LEU A 84 -15.17 -5.12 -3.18
N ILE A 85 -14.98 -3.83 -2.94
CA ILE A 85 -14.48 -3.28 -1.67
C ILE A 85 -15.59 -3.10 -0.64
N LYS A 86 -16.86 -3.00 -1.08
CA LYS A 86 -18.02 -2.76 -0.21
C LYS A 86 -18.55 -4.01 0.52
N VAL A 87 -17.84 -5.13 0.46
CA VAL A 87 -18.23 -6.41 1.07
C VAL A 87 -17.75 -6.50 2.51
#